data_AF-A0A4R7FQM1-F1
#
_entry.id   AF-A0A4R7FQM1-F1
#
_cell.length_a   1.000
_cell.length_b   1.000
_cell.length_c   1.000
_cell.angle_alpha   90.00
_cell.angle_beta   90.00
_cell.angle_gamma   90.00
#
_symmetry.space_group_name_H-M   'P 1'
#
loop_
_entity.id
_entity.type
_entity.pdbx_description
1 polymer ?
#
loop_
_entity_poly.entity_id
_entity_poly.type
_entity_poly.pdbx_seq_one_letter_code
_entity_poly.pdbx_strand_id
1 'polypeptide(L)'
;MVCCDGGGLHGWSRVPVPRMGETMILLTRLNGTTFAVNPDLVERIQEQPDTTVVLVDGTTFIVTETIDEVIDEIAEYRARVIALAHSMHFEAPAAVPASAKGPRRFGVVDGAKAPVRPVGGR
;
A
#
# COMPACT_ATOMS: atom_id res chain seq x y z
N MET A 1 -15.71 -32.01 -19.73
CA MET A 1 -16.18 -32.70 -18.51
C MET A 1 -15.01 -32.73 -17.55
N VAL A 2 -14.99 -31.81 -16.59
CA VAL A 2 -14.04 -31.86 -15.46
C VAL A 2 -14.91 -31.73 -14.22
N CYS A 3 -14.83 -32.76 -13.39
CA CYS A 3 -15.57 -32.87 -12.15
C CYS A 3 -15.07 -31.83 -11.14
N CYS A 4 -16.01 -31.18 -10.47
CA CYS A 4 -15.75 -30.36 -9.30
C CYS A 4 -15.60 -31.28 -8.09
N ASP A 5 -14.41 -31.37 -7.50
CA ASP A 5 -14.26 -31.82 -6.12
C ASP A 5 -13.83 -30.63 -5.26
N GLY A 6 -14.59 -30.41 -4.19
CA GLY A 6 -14.62 -29.16 -3.44
C GLY A 6 -13.49 -28.98 -2.43
N GLY A 7 -13.48 -27.78 -1.86
CA GLY A 7 -12.84 -27.46 -0.58
C GLY A 7 -11.53 -26.71 -0.67
N GLY A 8 -11.42 -25.57 0.02
CA GLY A 8 -10.13 -24.91 0.28
C GLY A 8 -10.14 -23.38 0.24
N LEU A 9 -10.72 -22.77 1.26
CA LEU A 9 -10.71 -21.31 1.50
C LEU A 9 -9.42 -20.89 2.23
N HIS A 10 -8.25 -20.85 1.58
CA HIS A 10 -7.04 -20.20 2.11
C HIS A 10 -5.92 -20.18 1.06
N GLY A 11 -5.71 -19.04 0.39
CA GLY A 11 -4.72 -18.95 -0.69
C GLY A 11 -4.06 -17.59 -0.85
N TRP A 12 -3.87 -16.82 0.22
CA TRP A 12 -3.20 -15.51 0.18
C TRP A 12 -1.84 -15.57 0.90
N SER A 13 -0.97 -16.53 0.56
CA SER A 13 0.25 -16.80 1.35
C SER A 13 1.57 -16.79 0.58
N ARG A 14 1.62 -16.33 -0.68
CA ARG A 14 2.85 -16.46 -1.50
C ARG A 14 3.32 -15.20 -2.21
N VAL A 15 2.91 -14.00 -1.79
CA VAL A 15 3.64 -12.80 -2.23
C VAL A 15 4.91 -12.71 -1.39
N PRO A 16 6.12 -12.85 -1.97
CA PRO A 16 7.35 -12.58 -1.24
C PRO A 16 7.39 -11.08 -0.98
N VAL A 17 7.00 -10.65 0.21
CA VAL A 17 7.16 -9.25 0.60
C VAL A 17 8.67 -8.93 0.61
N PRO A 18 9.13 -7.85 -0.04
CA PRO A 18 10.51 -7.40 0.13
C PRO A 18 10.78 -7.26 1.63
N ARG A 19 11.97 -7.66 2.07
CA ARG A 19 12.35 -7.44 3.47
C ARG A 19 12.31 -5.94 3.70
N MET A 20 11.65 -5.48 4.76
CA MET A 20 11.37 -4.05 5.00
C MET A 20 12.59 -3.10 4.98
N GLY A 21 13.83 -3.63 4.97
CA GLY A 21 15.07 -2.87 4.80
C GLY A 21 15.49 -2.61 3.35
N GLU A 22 14.88 -3.26 2.35
CA GLU A 22 15.09 -3.00 0.91
C GLU A 22 14.22 -1.83 0.42
N THR A 23 13.24 -1.42 1.24
CA THR A 23 12.28 -0.34 1.00
C THR A 23 12.69 1.01 1.66
N MET A 24 13.96 1.19 2.03
CA MET A 24 14.47 2.43 2.66
C MET A 24 15.80 2.87 2.04
N ILE A 25 16.08 4.17 2.01
CA ILE A 25 17.40 4.74 1.66
C ILE A 25 18.16 5.10 2.93
N LEU A 26 19.49 4.96 2.93
CA LEU A 26 20.34 5.35 4.06
C LEU A 26 20.99 6.69 3.76
N LEU A 27 20.92 7.59 4.74
CA LEU A 27 21.58 8.90 4.69
C LEU A 27 22.38 9.12 5.97
N THR A 28 23.41 9.95 5.88
CA THR A 28 24.32 10.22 6.98
C THR A 28 24.14 11.66 7.45
N ARG A 29 23.87 11.84 8.74
CA ARG A 29 23.84 13.17 9.34
C ARG A 29 25.25 13.74 9.46
N LEU A 30 25.36 15.06 9.56
CA LEU A 30 26.64 15.75 9.83
C LEU A 30 27.36 15.27 11.11
N ASN A 31 26.63 14.68 12.07
CA ASN A 31 27.21 14.10 13.29
C ASN A 31 27.76 12.67 13.11
N GLY A 32 27.79 12.16 11.87
CA GLY A 32 28.26 10.80 11.53
C GLY A 32 27.26 9.69 11.84
N THR A 33 26.05 10.01 12.31
CA THR A 33 25.01 9.00 12.54
C THR A 33 24.25 8.73 11.25
N THR A 34 24.22 7.47 10.84
CA THR A 34 23.41 6.99 9.72
C THR A 34 21.97 6.74 10.15
N PHE A 35 21.03 7.09 9.28
CA PHE A 35 19.61 6.82 9.48
C PHE A 35 18.96 6.39 8.17
N ALA A 36 17.90 5.58 8.30
CA ALA A 36 17.11 5.13 7.17
C ALA A 36 15.88 6.02 7.01
N VAL A 37 15.57 6.43 5.79
CA VAL A 37 14.38 7.24 5.46
C VAL A 37 13.64 6.64 4.27
N ASN A 38 12.32 6.79 4.26
CA ASN A 38 11.52 6.41 3.11
C ASN A 38 11.65 7.51 2.04
N PRO A 39 12.18 7.20 0.84
CA PRO A 39 12.35 8.19 -0.22
C PRO A 39 11.03 8.77 -0.73
N ASP A 40 9.90 8.07 -0.57
CA ASP A 40 8.58 8.56 -0.98
C ASP A 40 8.00 9.62 -0.02
N LEU A 41 8.60 9.79 1.16
CA LEU A 41 8.24 10.84 2.11
C LEU A 41 9.10 12.10 1.97
N VAL A 42 10.10 12.10 1.08
CA VAL A 42 10.92 13.28 0.82
C VAL A 42 10.09 14.29 0.04
N GLU A 43 9.86 15.46 0.63
CA GLU A 43 9.13 16.56 0.00
C GLU A 43 10.06 17.38 -0.89
N ARG A 44 11.22 17.78 -0.37
CA ARG A 44 12.21 18.60 -1.08
C ARG A 44 13.62 18.38 -0.55
N ILE A 45 14.60 18.61 -1.42
CA ILE A 45 16.03 18.60 -1.10
C ILE A 45 16.58 19.97 -1.50
N GLN A 46 17.34 20.62 -0.62
CA GLN A 46 17.93 21.94 -0.85
C GLN A 46 19.39 21.95 -0.39
N GLU A 47 20.25 22.68 -1.08
CA GLU A 47 21.66 22.86 -0.71
C GLU A 47 21.84 24.25 -0.10
N GLN A 48 22.12 24.33 1.19
CA GLN A 48 22.36 25.58 1.92
C GLN A 48 23.25 25.37 3.15
N PRO A 49 24.49 25.91 3.18
CA PRO A 49 25.66 25.41 2.42
C PRO A 49 25.85 23.88 2.44
N ASP A 50 25.13 23.17 3.31
CA ASP A 50 25.05 21.71 3.38
C ASP A 50 23.69 21.23 2.83
N THR A 51 23.58 19.94 2.48
CA THR A 51 22.32 19.39 1.95
C THR A 51 21.28 19.20 3.05
N THR A 52 20.09 19.74 2.82
CA THR A 52 18.94 19.68 3.70
C THR A 52 17.80 18.93 3.02
N VAL A 53 17.36 17.83 3.64
CA VAL A 53 16.23 17.01 3.21
C VAL A 53 15.03 17.32 4.09
N VAL A 54 13.93 17.76 3.49
CA VAL A 54 12.68 18.04 4.18
C VAL A 54 11.65 16.98 3.81
N LEU A 55 11.04 16.38 4.81
CA LEU A 55 9.98 15.40 4.66
C LEU A 55 8.60 16.06 4.63
N VAL A 56 7.61 15.32 4.13
CA VAL A 56 6.21 15.76 4.01
C VAL A 56 5.54 16.10 5.35
N ASP A 57 6.07 15.62 6.47
CA ASP A 57 5.60 15.95 7.82
C ASP A 57 6.23 17.26 8.37
N GLY A 58 7.11 17.90 7.59
CA GLY A 58 7.89 19.07 7.99
C GLY A 58 9.18 18.74 8.74
N THR A 59 9.48 17.47 9.01
CA THR A 59 10.74 17.05 9.60
C THR A 59 11.89 17.35 8.65
N THR A 60 12.96 17.95 9.18
CA THR A 60 14.12 18.37 8.39
C THR A 60 15.38 17.66 8.87
N PHE A 61 16.16 17.13 7.93
CA PHE A 61 17.46 16.51 8.18
C PHE A 61 18.55 17.23 7.39
N ILE A 62 19.69 17.45 8.05
CA ILE A 62 20.91 17.93 7.40
C ILE A 62 21.83 16.73 7.22
N VAL A 63 22.21 16.48 5.99
CA VAL A 63 22.92 15.28 5.55
C VAL A 63 24.25 15.63 4.91
N THR A 64 25.19 14.70 4.90
CA THR A 64 26.52 14.89 4.29
C THR A 64 26.50 14.65 2.78
N GLU A 65 25.53 13.87 2.31
CA GLU A 65 25.35 13.55 0.90
C GLU A 65 24.93 14.80 0.11
N THR A 66 25.42 14.90 -1.12
CA THR A 66 25.03 15.97 -2.07
C THR A 66 23.60 15.76 -2.57
N ILE A 67 23.02 16.80 -3.20
CA ILE A 67 21.70 16.67 -3.84
C ILE A 67 21.69 15.51 -4.85
N ASP A 68 22.72 15.41 -5.68
CA ASP A 68 22.79 14.39 -6.75
C ASP A 68 22.85 12.98 -6.17
N GLU A 69 23.66 12.75 -5.13
CA GLU A 69 23.75 11.46 -4.45
C GLU A 69 22.40 11.03 -3.85
N VAL A 70 21.67 11.97 -3.23
CA VAL A 70 20.33 11.67 -2.68
C VAL A 70 19.34 11.33 -3.79
N ILE A 71 19.41 12.04 -4.93
CA ILE A 71 18.54 11.76 -6.09
C ILE A 71 18.85 10.37 -6.67
N ASP A 72 20.13 10.02 -6.79
CA ASP A 72 20.56 8.73 -7.30
C ASP A 72 20.09 7.59 -6.38
N GLU A 73 20.23 7.73 -5.06
CA GLU A 73 19.71 6.77 -4.08
C GLU A 73 18.18 6.58 -4.21
N ILE A 74 17.42 7.66 -4.42
CA ILE A 74 15.97 7.60 -4.66
C ILE A 74 15.66 6.90 -6.00
N ALA A 75 16.44 7.17 -7.04
CA ALA A 75 16.23 6.58 -8.36
C ALA A 75 16.54 5.08 -8.36
N GLU A 76 17.66 4.68 -7.77
CA GLU A 76 18.04 3.27 -7.59
C GLU A 76 16.99 2.52 -6.77
N TYR A 77 16.52 3.15 -5.69
CA TYR A 77 15.46 2.62 -4.87
C TYR A 77 14.21 2.28 -5.69
N ARG A 78 13.71 3.24 -6.47
CA ARG A 78 12.50 3.06 -7.29
C ARG A 78 12.73 2.01 -8.38
N ALA A 79 13.92 1.99 -8.99
CA ALA A 79 14.30 0.98 -9.97
C ALA A 79 14.28 -0.43 -9.36
N ARG A 80 14.80 -0.61 -8.14
CA ARG A 80 14.76 -1.89 -7.40
C ARG A 80 13.32 -2.34 -7.16
N VAL A 81 12.44 -1.44 -6.72
CA VAL A 81 11.02 -1.76 -6.47
C VAL A 81 10.32 -2.19 -7.75
N ILE A 82 10.53 -1.48 -8.87
CA ILE A 82 9.93 -1.82 -10.17
C ILE A 82 10.47 -3.16 -10.70
N ALA A 83 11.78 -3.38 -10.62
CA ALA A 83 12.41 -4.62 -11.04
C ALA A 83 11.88 -5.81 -10.24
N LEU A 84 11.75 -5.66 -8.91
CA LEU A 84 11.16 -6.67 -8.04
C LEU A 84 9.71 -6.96 -8.45
N ALA A 85 8.89 -5.93 -8.64
CA ALA A 85 7.50 -6.09 -9.07
C ALA A 85 7.37 -6.79 -10.44
N HIS A 86 8.30 -6.55 -11.36
CA HIS A 86 8.31 -7.25 -12.66
C HIS A 86 8.73 -8.72 -12.54
N SER A 87 9.67 -9.02 -11.64
CA SER A 87 10.09 -10.39 -11.32
C SER A 87 9.03 -11.19 -10.55
N MET A 88 8.05 -10.50 -9.96
CA MET A 88 6.87 -11.13 -9.36
C MET A 88 5.91 -11.57 -10.46
N HIS A 89 5.94 -12.85 -10.81
CA HIS A 89 4.84 -13.48 -11.53
C HIS A 89 3.58 -13.42 -10.66
N PHE A 90 2.71 -12.44 -10.90
CA PHE A 90 1.32 -12.56 -10.51
C PHE A 90 0.74 -13.70 -11.35
N GLU A 91 0.65 -14.90 -10.76
CA GLU A 91 -0.24 -15.93 -11.28
C GLU A 91 -1.63 -15.29 -11.30
N ALA A 92 -2.10 -14.92 -12.50
CA ALA A 92 -3.40 -14.30 -12.66
C ALA A 92 -4.41 -15.18 -11.90
N PRO A 93 -5.25 -14.61 -11.02
CA PRO A 93 -6.21 -15.41 -10.30
C PRO A 93 -6.98 -16.20 -11.35
N ALA A 94 -6.91 -17.54 -11.26
CA ALA A 94 -7.67 -18.43 -12.13
C ALA A 94 -9.09 -17.87 -12.18
N ALA A 95 -9.52 -17.47 -13.39
CA ALA A 95 -10.68 -16.65 -13.64
C ALA A 95 -11.77 -16.92 -12.60
N VAL A 96 -12.08 -15.92 -11.77
CA VAL A 96 -13.15 -16.03 -10.78
C VAL A 96 -14.39 -16.49 -11.56
N PRO A 97 -14.94 -17.70 -11.32
CA PRO A 97 -16.04 -18.19 -12.11
C PRO A 97 -17.17 -17.19 -11.93
N ALA A 98 -17.63 -16.61 -13.03
CA ALA A 98 -18.72 -15.64 -13.05
C ALA A 98 -19.87 -16.21 -12.23
N SER A 99 -20.13 -15.58 -11.08
CA SER A 99 -21.21 -15.97 -10.17
C SER A 99 -22.48 -16.13 -10.99
N ALA A 100 -22.95 -17.38 -11.12
CA ALA A 100 -24.15 -17.70 -11.86
C ALA A 100 -25.28 -16.82 -11.32
N LYS A 101 -25.72 -15.88 -12.16
CA LYS A 101 -26.82 -14.96 -11.86
C LYS A 101 -28.12 -15.77 -11.96
N GLY A 102 -28.37 -16.63 -10.98
CA GLY A 102 -29.68 -17.25 -10.79
C GLY A 102 -30.73 -16.14 -10.62
N PRO A 103 -31.97 -16.32 -11.09
CA PRO A 103 -32.98 -15.28 -11.08
C PRO A 103 -33.24 -14.88 -9.63
N ARG A 104 -32.83 -13.66 -9.26
CA ARG A 104 -33.12 -13.08 -7.96
C ARG A 104 -34.63 -12.84 -7.95
N ARG A 105 -35.44 -13.72 -7.34
CA ARG A 105 -36.82 -13.37 -7.00
C ARG A 105 -36.74 -12.28 -5.94
N PHE A 106 -36.88 -11.03 -6.35
CA PHE A 106 -37.20 -9.94 -5.43
C PHE A 106 -38.60 -10.22 -4.89
N GLY A 107 -38.69 -10.67 -3.64
CA GLY A 107 -39.97 -10.75 -2.93
C GLY A 107 -40.53 -9.35 -2.76
N VAL A 108 -41.78 -9.15 -3.17
CA VAL A 108 -42.57 -7.96 -2.81
C VAL A 108 -42.70 -7.96 -1.30
N VAL A 109 -42.22 -6.90 -0.65
CA VAL A 109 -42.50 -6.65 0.76
C VAL A 109 -43.87 -5.98 0.84
N ASP A 110 -44.91 -6.72 1.18
CA ASP A 110 -46.22 -6.14 1.44
C ASP A 110 -46.12 -5.27 2.71
N GLY A 111 -46.33 -3.96 2.53
CA GLY A 111 -46.20 -2.95 3.57
C GLY A 111 -47.30 -3.03 4.62
N ALA A 112 -47.15 -3.92 5.60
CA ALA A 112 -47.91 -3.84 6.85
C ALA A 112 -47.26 -2.80 7.77
N LYS A 113 -47.79 -1.57 7.77
CA LYS A 113 -47.40 -0.48 8.68
C LYS A 113 -47.69 -0.89 10.12
N ALA A 114 -46.64 -1.09 10.93
CA ALA A 114 -46.79 -1.32 12.37
C ALA A 114 -47.48 -0.11 13.05
N PRO A 115 -48.42 -0.32 14.00
CA PRO A 115 -49.10 0.79 14.65
C PRO A 115 -48.16 1.50 15.64
N VAL A 116 -48.03 2.82 15.48
CA VAL A 116 -47.34 3.70 16.42
C VAL A 116 -48.14 3.77 17.71
N ARG A 117 -47.52 3.45 18.86
CA ARG A 117 -48.12 3.64 20.18
C ARG A 117 -48.19 5.15 20.49
N PRO A 118 -49.32 5.68 21.01
CA PRO A 118 -49.38 7.06 21.41
C PRO A 118 -48.49 7.29 22.65
N VAL A 119 -47.62 8.30 22.56
CA VAL A 119 -46.93 8.86 23.72
C VAL A 119 -47.98 9.61 24.55
N GLY A 120 -48.36 9.03 25.68
CA GLY A 120 -49.24 9.67 26.65
C GLY A 120 -48.52 10.81 27.36
N GLY A 121 -49.08 12.01 27.26
CA GLY A 121 -48.64 13.17 28.03
C GLY A 121 -49.24 13.17 29.44
N ARG A 122 -48.40 13.49 30.42
CA ARG A 122 -48.63 14.50 31.46
C ARG A 122 -47.30 14.87 32.09
#